data_AF-A0A7V7DD39-F1
#
_entry.id   AF-A0A7V7DD39-F1
#
_cell.length_a   1.000
_cell.length_b   1.000
_cell.length_c   1.000
_cell.angle_alpha   90.00
_cell.angle_beta   90.00
_cell.angle_gamma   90.00
#
_symmetry.space_group_name_H-M   'P 1'
#
loop_
_entity.id
_entity.type
_entity.pdbx_description
1 polymer ?
#
loop_
_entity_poly.entity_id
_entity_poly.type
_entity_poly.pdbx_seq_one_letter_code
_entity_poly.pdbx_strand_id
1 'polypeptide(L)' 'MKRLSMEELQQQINDWNSKYPVGTTVKVEGYDEEKVTKTEARILFEQKAVIYLEGHNGYFDLVDCAPIDESEDSGD' A
#
# COMPACT_ATOMS: atom_id res chain seq x y z
N MET A 1 -17.32 1.13 12.18
CA MET A 1 -16.32 0.81 11.14
C MET A 1 -16.49 -0.65 10.73
N LYS A 2 -16.68 -0.92 9.44
CA LYS A 2 -16.86 -2.27 8.89
C LYS A 2 -15.50 -2.97 8.93
N ARG A 3 -15.40 -4.11 9.61
CA ARG A 3 -14.21 -4.97 9.50
C ARG A 3 -14.29 -5.70 8.17
N LEU A 4 -13.24 -5.62 7.37
CA LEU A 4 -13.12 -6.40 6.14
C LEU A 4 -13.00 -7.88 6.51
N SER A 5 -13.68 -8.73 5.75
CA SER A 5 -13.46 -10.18 5.81
C SER A 5 -12.06 -10.54 5.28
N MET A 6 -11.58 -11.74 5.59
CA MET A 6 -10.28 -12.23 5.09
C MET A 6 -10.25 -12.18 3.55
N GLU A 7 -11.33 -12.60 2.90
CA GLU A 7 -11.45 -12.61 1.43
C GLU A 7 -11.32 -11.20 0.85
N GLU A 8 -11.96 -10.19 1.46
CA GLU A 8 -11.85 -8.79 1.02
C GLU A 8 -10.42 -8.25 1.22
N LEU A 9 -9.76 -8.59 2.33
CA LEU A 9 -8.36 -8.20 2.58
C LEU A 9 -7.42 -8.82 1.55
N GLN A 10 -7.59 -10.12 1.27
CA GLN A 10 -6.77 -10.82 0.30
C GLN A 10 -6.98 -10.26 -1.11
N GLN A 11 -8.22 -9.96 -1.49
CA GLN A 11 -8.52 -9.33 -2.76
C GLN A 11 -7.86 -7.96 -2.87
N GLN A 12 -7.95 -7.13 -1.83
CA GLN A 12 -7.31 -5.81 -1.81
C GLN A 12 -5.78 -5.91 -1.98
N ILE A 13 -5.14 -6.87 -1.32
CA ILE A 13 -3.71 -7.12 -1.46
C ILE A 13 -3.35 -7.58 -2.86
N ASN A 14 -4.13 -8.51 -3.43
CA ASN A 14 -3.90 -9.00 -4.78
C ASN A 14 -4.04 -7.88 -5.81
N ASP A 15 -5.08 -7.06 -5.69
CA ASP A 15 -5.32 -5.92 -6.57
C ASP A 15 -4.19 -4.89 -6.45
N TRP A 16 -3.71 -4.64 -5.24
CA TRP A 16 -2.56 -3.76 -5.00
C TRP A 16 -1.29 -4.31 -5.65
N ASN A 17 -0.87 -5.54 -5.29
CA ASN A 17 0.37 -6.13 -5.79
C ASN A 17 0.35 -6.34 -7.30
N SER A 18 -0.83 -6.56 -7.89
CA SER A 18 -0.98 -6.67 -9.34
C SER A 18 -0.83 -5.33 -10.07
N LYS A 19 -1.12 -4.20 -9.42
CA LYS A 19 -1.00 -2.86 -10.00
C LYS A 19 0.32 -2.18 -9.67
N TYR A 20 0.83 -2.42 -8.45
CA TYR A 20 1.92 -1.69 -7.83
C TYR A 20 2.98 -2.68 -7.30
N PRO A 21 4.03 -2.98 -8.09
CA PRO A 21 5.11 -3.86 -7.65
C PRO A 21 5.95 -3.23 -6.52
N VAL A 22 6.83 -4.03 -5.93
CA VAL A 22 7.84 -3.53 -4.98
C VAL A 22 8.71 -2.46 -5.65
N GLY A 23 8.91 -1.34 -4.97
CA GLY A 23 9.58 -0.15 -5.50
C GLY A 23 8.63 0.95 -5.96
N THR A 24 7.31 0.74 -5.86
CA THR A 24 6.33 1.82 -6.09
C THR A 24 6.47 2.90 -5.02
N THR A 25 6.48 4.16 -5.46
CA THR A 25 6.40 5.31 -4.57
C THR A 25 4.97 5.47 -4.07
N VAL A 26 4.81 5.67 -2.77
CA VAL A 26 3.54 5.85 -2.08
C VAL A 26 3.64 7.03 -1.12
N LYS A 27 2.51 7.67 -0.87
CA LYS A 27 2.33 8.66 0.18
C LYS A 27 1.56 8.03 1.34
N VAL A 28 2.06 8.22 2.55
CA VAL A 28 1.45 7.68 3.77
C VAL A 28 0.71 8.80 4.51
N GLU A 29 -0.50 8.54 4.97
CA GLU A 29 -1.24 9.50 5.79
C GLU A 29 -0.44 9.85 7.07
N GLY A 30 -0.27 11.15 7.33
CA GLY A 30 0.54 11.65 8.45
C GLY A 30 2.03 11.80 8.17
N TYR A 31 2.51 11.47 6.96
CA TYR A 31 3.87 11.74 6.51
C TYR A 31 3.86 12.70 5.32
N ASP A 32 4.65 13.77 5.41
CA ASP A 32 4.82 14.72 4.31
C ASP A 32 5.73 14.18 3.19
N GLU A 33 6.60 13.24 3.52
CA GLU A 33 7.56 12.66 2.58
C GLU A 33 7.00 11.44 1.86
N GLU A 34 7.33 11.35 0.57
CA GLU A 34 7.12 10.17 -0.25
C GLU A 34 7.97 9.00 0.26
N LYS A 35 7.40 7.80 0.21
CA LYS A 35 8.04 6.57 0.68
C LYS A 35 7.99 5.53 -0.42
N VAL A 36 8.96 4.62 -0.42
CA VAL A 36 9.04 3.56 -1.43
C VAL A 36 8.68 2.23 -0.81
N THR A 37 7.85 1.43 -1.49
CA THR A 37 7.51 0.09 -1.02
C THR A 37 8.75 -0.81 -1.04
N LYS A 38 9.03 -1.44 0.10
CA LYS A 38 10.12 -2.41 0.29
C LYS A 38 9.68 -3.84 0.01
N THR A 39 8.41 -4.13 0.25
CA THR A 39 7.82 -5.46 0.09
C THR A 39 6.45 -5.34 -0.55
N GLU A 40 5.96 -6.46 -1.09
CA GLU A 40 4.57 -6.62 -1.47
C GLU A 40 3.64 -6.45 -0.27
N ALA A 41 2.40 -6.04 -0.53
CA ALA A 41 1.35 -6.01 0.48
C ALA A 41 1.03 -7.42 0.96
N ARG A 42 0.77 -7.56 2.26
CA ARG A 42 0.49 -8.85 2.91
C ARG A 42 -0.46 -8.70 4.08
N ILE A 43 -1.15 -9.80 4.42
CA ILE A 43 -2.00 -9.84 5.62
C ILE A 43 -1.11 -10.02 6.86
N LEU A 44 -1.31 -9.16 7.85
CA LEU A 44 -0.71 -9.26 9.17
C LEU A 44 -1.79 -9.54 10.21
N PHE A 45 -1.48 -10.45 11.14
CA PHE A 45 -2.36 -10.88 12.22
C PHE A 45 -3.75 -11.35 11.75
N GLU A 46 -3.86 -11.86 10.52
CA GLU A 46 -5.12 -12.32 9.91
C GLU A 46 -6.23 -11.27 9.87
N GLN A 47 -5.90 -9.99 10.07
CA GLN A 47 -6.87 -8.92 10.31
C GLN A 47 -6.61 -7.65 9.51
N LYS A 48 -5.39 -7.46 8.99
CA LYS A 48 -5.01 -6.20 8.34
C LYS A 48 -4.11 -6.41 7.14
N ALA A 49 -4.34 -5.66 6.07
CA ALA A 49 -3.42 -5.55 4.95
C ALA A 49 -2.35 -4.51 5.29
N VAL A 50 -1.08 -4.89 5.20
CA VAL A 50 0.05 -4.03 5.54
C VAL A 50 1.15 -4.09 4.49
N ILE A 51 1.95 -3.02 4.42
CA ILE A 51 3.16 -2.92 3.60
C ILE A 51 4.35 -2.46 4.43
N TYR A 52 5.55 -2.76 3.94
CA TYR A 52 6.81 -2.30 4.52
C TYR A 52 7.40 -1.27 3.57
N LEU A 53 7.95 -0.20 4.13
CA LEU A 53 8.51 0.92 3.37
C LEU A 53 10.02 1.00 3.61
N GLU A 54 10.75 1.45 2.59
CA GLU A 54 12.18 1.69 2.69
C GLU A 54 12.48 2.79 3.72
N GLY A 55 13.54 2.59 4.50
CA GLY A 55 13.94 3.53 5.56
C GLY A 55 13.09 3.49 6.84
N HIS A 56 12.10 2.59 6.94
CA HIS A 56 11.26 2.44 8.14
C HIS A 56 11.37 1.06 8.77
N ASN A 57 11.40 1.01 10.11
CA ASN A 57 11.50 -0.23 10.89
C ASN A 57 10.12 -0.76 11.33
N GLY A 58 9.07 -0.46 10.57
CA GLY A 58 7.69 -0.79 10.90
C GLY A 58 6.88 -1.18 9.67
N TYR A 59 5.65 -1.60 9.92
CA TYR A 59 4.65 -1.82 8.89
C TYR A 59 3.65 -0.65 8.89
N PHE A 60 3.08 -0.39 7.71
CA PHE A 60 2.04 0.60 7.52
C PHE A 60 0.78 -0.10 7.03
N ASP A 61 -0.37 0.35 7.51
CA ASP A 61 -1.66 -0.16 7.02
C ASP A 61 -1.80 0.26 5.55
N LEU A 62 -2.17 -0.70 4.69
CA LEU A 62 -2.27 -0.49 3.25
C LEU A 62 -3.28 0.61 2.91
N VAL A 63 -4.31 0.77 3.73
CA VAL A 63 -5.35 1.79 3.57
C VAL A 63 -4.85 3.22 3.82
N ASP A 64 -3.77 3.36 4.60
CA ASP A 64 -3.15 4.66 4.88
C ASP A 64 -2.12 5.04 3.80
N CYS A 65 -1.87 4.13 2.84
CA CYS A 65 -0.87 4.29 1.79
C CYS A 65 -1.55 4.51 0.43
N ALA A 66 -1.31 5.66 -0.18
CA ALA A 66 -1.79 5.99 -1.51
C ALA A 66 -0.63 5.93 -2.53
N PRO A 67 -0.75 5.22 -3.65
CA PRO A 67 0.28 5.22 -4.68
C PRO A 67 0.33 6.61 -5.35
N ILE A 68 1.53 7.12 -5.54
CA ILE A 68 1.78 8.34 -6.32
C ILE A 68 2.09 7.85 -7.72
N ASP A 69 1.04 7.60 -8.49
CA ASP A 69 1.18 7.28 -9.90
C ASP A 69 1.49 8.59 -10.63
N GLU A 70 2.69 8.75 -11.18
CA GLU A 70 3.04 9.90 -12.05
C GLU A 70 2.29 9.87 -13.41
N SER A 71 1.13 9.22 -13.49
CA SER A 71 0.30 9.15 -14.70
C SER A 71 -0.75 10.26 -14.79
N GLU A 72 -0.43 11.45 -14.28
CA GLU A 72 -1.01 12.71 -14.79
C GLU A 72 0.05 13.49 -15.58
N ASP A 73 0.56 12.88 -16.66
CA ASP A 73 1.10 13.65 -17.80
C ASP A 73 0.97 12.82 -19.09
N SER A 74 -0.18 12.92 -19.76
CA SER A 74 -0.29 12.93 -21.23
C SER A 74 -1.76 13.01 -21.70
N GLY A 75 -2.13 14.20 -22.19
CA GLY A 75 -3.20 14.43 -23.19
C GLY A 75 -4.52 14.93 -22.60
N ASP A 76 -5.13 16.03 -23.03
CA ASP A 76 -4.89 17.07 -24.06
C ASP A 76 -5.80 18.26 -23.69
#